data_AF-A0A6N0KEH5-F1
#
_entry.id   AF-A0A6N0KEH5-F1
#
_cell.length_a   1.000
_cell.length_b   1.000
_cell.length_c   1.000
_cell.angle_alpha   90.00
_cell.angle_beta   90.00
_cell.angle_gamma   90.00
#
_symmetry.space_group_name_H-M   'P 1'
#
loop_
_entity.id
_entity.type
_entity.pdbx_description
1 polymer ?
#
loop_
_entity_poly.entity_id
_entity_poly.type
_entity_poly.pdbx_seq_one_letter_code
_entity_poly.pdbx_strand_id
1 'polypeptide(L)'
;MRFEQPSPTIDYRRNMILQALLKIDILYELTQAASPKLLANIREALTDPDKICEMVTTVALYYLHREPTVPALYIELVEDGVTRHPFTLDEIEAVMNSKIKEVLLPHS
;
A
#
# COMPACT_ATOMS: atom_id res chain seq x y z
N MET A 1 22.89 -15.23 23.94
CA MET A 1 22.48 -14.18 22.98
C MET A 1 20.97 -14.06 23.05
N ARG A 2 20.45 -12.89 23.44
CA ARG A 2 19.02 -12.59 23.23
C ARG A 2 18.90 -12.22 21.76
N PHE A 3 18.23 -13.06 20.97
CA PHE A 3 17.78 -12.64 19.66
C PHE A 3 16.79 -11.49 19.89
N GLU A 4 17.11 -10.30 19.40
CA GLU A 4 16.12 -9.22 19.28
C GLU A 4 15.01 -9.78 18.40
N GLN A 5 13.89 -10.14 19.01
CA GLN A 5 12.70 -10.49 18.26
C GLN A 5 12.38 -9.26 17.41
N PRO A 6 12.28 -9.36 16.07
CA PRO A 6 11.81 -8.24 15.28
C PRO A 6 10.45 -7.86 15.86
N SER A 7 10.32 -6.63 16.36
CA SER A 7 9.04 -6.13 16.86
C SER A 7 8.00 -6.41 15.78
N PRO A 8 6.81 -6.94 16.13
CA PRO A 8 5.75 -7.19 15.17
C PRO A 8 5.24 -5.91 14.46
N THR A 9 5.75 -4.74 14.87
CA THR A 9 5.54 -3.42 14.27
C THR A 9 6.72 -2.92 13.43
N ILE A 10 7.85 -3.63 13.35
CA ILE A 10 8.95 -3.22 12.46
C ILE A 10 8.45 -3.33 11.02
N ASP A 11 8.52 -2.21 10.29
CA ASP A 11 8.10 -2.05 8.90
C ASP A 11 6.60 -2.19 8.59
N TYR A 12 5.69 -2.08 9.58
CA TYR A 12 4.24 -2.22 9.32
C TYR A 12 3.72 -1.26 8.24
N ARG A 13 4.23 -0.02 8.21
CA ARG A 13 3.85 0.99 7.19
C ARG A 13 4.21 0.51 5.78
N ARG A 14 5.42 -0.03 5.58
CA ARG A 14 5.84 -0.58 4.28
C ARG A 14 4.98 -1.77 3.87
N ASN A 15 4.62 -2.64 4.80
CA ASN A 15 3.75 -3.79 4.52
C ASN A 15 2.33 -3.34 4.16
N MET A 16 1.79 -2.33 4.83
CA MET A 16 0.50 -1.73 4.49
C MET A 16 0.52 -1.09 3.10
N ILE A 17 1.57 -0.31 2.77
CA ILE A 17 1.76 0.28 1.45
C ILE A 17 1.83 -0.83 0.39
N LEU A 18 2.64 -1.87 0.60
CA LEU A 18 2.77 -2.98 -0.33
C LEU A 18 1.42 -3.67 -0.59
N GLN A 19 0.69 -4.02 0.48
CA GLN A 19 -0.61 -4.67 0.33
C GLN A 19 -1.59 -3.77 -0.42
N ALA A 20 -1.62 -2.46 -0.11
CA ALA A 20 -2.46 -1.51 -0.81
C ALA A 20 -2.12 -1.42 -2.30
N LEU A 21 -0.84 -1.32 -2.65
CA LEU A 21 -0.38 -1.30 -4.03
C LEU A 21 -0.80 -2.56 -4.79
N LEU A 22 -0.66 -3.75 -4.19
CA LEU A 22 -1.11 -5.01 -4.80
C LEU A 22 -2.63 -5.05 -5.04
N LYS A 23 -3.43 -4.51 -4.11
CA LYS A 23 -4.89 -4.43 -4.29
C LYS A 23 -5.27 -3.41 -5.36
N ILE A 24 -4.56 -2.28 -5.45
CA ILE A 24 -4.74 -1.28 -6.50
C ILE A 24 -4.41 -1.88 -7.87
N ASP A 25 -3.33 -2.67 -7.98
CA ASP A 25 -2.95 -3.34 -9.23
C ASP A 25 -4.02 -4.32 -9.71
N ILE A 26 -4.57 -5.14 -8.81
CA ILE A 26 -5.71 -6.03 -9.12
C ILE A 26 -6.92 -5.23 -9.60
N LEU A 27 -7.26 -4.11 -8.94
CA LEU A 27 -8.36 -3.25 -9.39
C LEU A 27 -8.08 -2.68 -10.77
N TYR A 28 -6.85 -2.28 -11.04
CA TYR A 28 -6.42 -1.77 -12.33
C TYR A 28 -6.58 -2.82 -13.44
N GLU A 29 -6.10 -4.05 -13.23
CA GLU A 29 -6.28 -5.17 -14.17
C GLU A 29 -7.77 -5.45 -14.46
N LEU A 30 -8.61 -5.47 -13.42
CA LEU A 30 -10.06 -5.66 -13.58
C LEU A 30 -10.70 -4.51 -14.36
N THR A 31 -10.28 -3.26 -14.11
CA THR A 31 -10.80 -2.10 -14.83
C THR A 31 -10.36 -2.08 -16.29
N GLN A 32 -9.16 -2.56 -16.60
CA GLN A 32 -8.68 -2.73 -17.96
C GLN A 32 -9.54 -3.71 -18.75
N ALA A 33 -9.99 -4.80 -18.11
CA ALA A 33 -10.89 -5.78 -18.72
C ALA A 33 -12.34 -5.27 -18.87
N ALA A 34 -12.80 -4.39 -17.97
CA ALA A 34 -14.21 -4.01 -17.88
C ALA A 34 -14.56 -2.66 -18.54
N SER A 35 -13.69 -1.65 -18.48
CA SER A 35 -14.00 -0.29 -18.94
C SER A 35 -12.76 0.57 -19.25
N PRO A 36 -12.45 0.81 -20.54
CA PRO A 36 -11.34 1.69 -20.94
C PRO A 36 -11.45 3.14 -20.43
N LYS A 37 -12.68 3.63 -20.23
CA LYS A 37 -12.92 4.98 -19.71
C LYS A 37 -12.57 5.09 -18.22
N LEU A 38 -12.92 4.06 -17.44
CA LEU A 38 -12.56 3.99 -16.03
C LEU A 38 -11.04 3.86 -15.85
N LEU A 39 -10.40 3.07 -16.71
CA LEU A 39 -8.95 2.93 -16.76
C LEU A 39 -8.24 4.27 -17.00
N ALA A 40 -8.74 5.09 -17.92
CA ALA A 40 -8.17 6.41 -18.20
C ALA A 40 -8.23 7.34 -16.97
N ASN A 41 -9.36 7.36 -16.26
CA ASN A 41 -9.52 8.15 -15.04
C ASN A 41 -8.58 7.68 -13.91
N ILE A 42 -8.39 6.36 -13.77
CA ILE A 42 -7.47 5.78 -12.77
C ILE A 42 -6.02 6.15 -13.12
N ARG A 43 -5.63 6.05 -14.40
CA ARG A 43 -4.30 6.48 -14.86
C ARG A 43 -4.04 7.95 -14.58
N GLU A 44 -5.00 8.81 -14.89
CA GLU A 44 -4.89 10.25 -14.60
C GLU A 44 -4.74 10.51 -13.10
N ALA A 45 -5.54 9.85 -12.26
CA ALA A 45 -5.41 9.95 -10.81
C ALA A 45 -4.05 9.46 -10.29
N LEU A 46 -3.46 8.44 -10.91
CA LEU A 46 -2.14 7.91 -10.56
C LEU A 46 -0.97 8.82 -10.97
N THR A 47 -1.19 9.79 -11.87
CA THR A 47 -0.15 10.78 -12.24
C THR A 47 -0.02 11.94 -11.26
N ASP A 48 -0.98 12.07 -10.34
CA ASP A 48 -1.02 13.13 -9.34
C ASP A 48 -0.46 12.60 -8.01
N PRO A 49 0.66 13.16 -7.52
CA PRO A 49 1.31 12.74 -6.27
C PRO A 49 0.38 12.72 -5.04
N ASP A 50 -0.53 13.68 -4.92
CA ASP A 50 -1.39 13.77 -3.75
C ASP A 50 -2.48 12.69 -3.82
N LYS A 51 -3.02 12.45 -5.01
CA LYS A 51 -4.05 11.41 -5.23
C LYS A 51 -3.51 10.00 -5.07
N ILE A 52 -2.28 9.72 -5.49
CA ILE A 52 -1.68 8.39 -5.25
C ILE A 52 -1.47 8.15 -3.76
N CYS A 53 -1.04 9.16 -3.00
CA CYS A 53 -0.90 9.08 -1.54
C CYS A 53 -2.26 8.84 -0.86
N GLU A 54 -3.29 9.59 -1.27
CA GLU A 54 -4.66 9.44 -0.77
C GLU A 54 -5.20 8.02 -1.07
N MET A 55 -5.03 7.55 -2.30
CA MET A 55 -5.53 6.25 -2.72
C MET A 55 -4.84 5.11 -1.98
N VAL A 56 -3.51 5.11 -1.89
CA VAL A 56 -2.76 4.08 -1.16
C VAL A 56 -3.14 4.08 0.31
N THR A 57 -3.27 5.26 0.93
CA THR A 57 -3.68 5.40 2.34
C THR A 57 -5.09 4.84 2.57
N THR A 58 -6.04 5.22 1.71
CA THR A 58 -7.43 4.77 1.81
C THR A 58 -7.56 3.26 1.66
N VAL A 59 -6.89 2.69 0.66
CA VAL A 59 -6.91 1.24 0.44
C VAL A 59 -6.24 0.51 1.60
N ALA A 60 -5.12 0.98 2.10
CA ALA A 60 -4.44 0.37 3.23
C ALA A 60 -5.30 0.35 4.50
N LEU A 61 -5.93 1.47 4.85
CA LEU A 61 -6.83 1.55 6.00
C LEU A 61 -8.06 0.65 5.84
N TYR A 62 -8.62 0.60 4.64
CA TYR A 62 -9.76 -0.29 4.34
C TYR A 62 -9.40 -1.77 4.53
N TYR A 63 -8.20 -2.19 4.12
CA TYR A 63 -7.76 -3.57 4.26
C TYR A 63 -7.15 -3.90 5.63
N LEU A 64 -6.71 -2.90 6.40
CA LEU A 64 -6.19 -3.10 7.76
C LEU A 64 -7.16 -3.88 8.66
N HIS A 65 -8.46 -3.60 8.54
CA HIS A 65 -9.51 -4.29 9.30
C HIS A 65 -9.93 -5.65 8.74
N ARG A 66 -9.55 -5.98 7.49
CA ARG A 66 -10.01 -7.18 6.77
C ARG A 66 -8.93 -8.24 6.64
N GLU A 67 -7.72 -7.79 6.33
CA GLU A 67 -6.53 -8.58 6.11
C GLU A 67 -5.38 -7.91 6.89
N PRO A 68 -5.41 -7.96 8.23
CA PRO A 68 -4.52 -7.17 9.07
C PRO A 68 -3.05 -7.57 8.88
N THR A 69 -2.20 -6.57 8.63
CA THR A 69 -0.74 -6.70 8.55
C THR A 69 -0.05 -6.56 9.90
N VAL A 70 -0.82 -6.27 10.95
CA VAL A 70 -0.39 -6.11 12.34
C VAL A 70 -1.28 -6.94 13.26
N PRO A 71 -0.83 -7.31 14.46
CA PRO A 71 -1.69 -8.00 15.43
C PRO A 71 -2.94 -7.17 15.76
N ALA A 72 -4.07 -7.84 15.97
CA ALA A 72 -5.38 -7.20 16.16
C ALA A 72 -5.40 -6.11 17.25
N LEU A 73 -4.65 -6.31 18.33
CA LEU A 73 -4.55 -5.36 19.45
C LEU A 73 -3.89 -4.01 19.08
N TYR A 74 -3.23 -3.93 17.92
CA TYR A 74 -2.58 -2.71 17.41
C TYR A 74 -3.35 -2.04 16.27
N ILE A 75 -4.46 -2.62 15.79
CA ILE A 75 -5.19 -2.09 14.63
C ILE A 75 -5.64 -0.65 14.86
N GLU A 76 -6.34 -0.36 15.96
CA GLU A 76 -6.85 0.99 16.25
C GLU A 76 -5.71 2.02 16.40
N LEU A 77 -4.59 1.60 17.01
CA LEU A 77 -3.41 2.45 17.15
C LEU A 77 -2.77 2.77 15.80
N VAL A 78 -2.68 1.77 14.92
CA VAL A 78 -2.11 1.91 13.58
C VAL A 78 -3.02 2.74 12.69
N GLU A 79 -4.34 2.52 12.77
CA GLU A 79 -5.34 3.31 12.05
C GLU A 79 -5.24 4.79 12.43
N ASP A 80 -5.30 5.12 13.73
CA ASP A 80 -5.17 6.52 14.19
C ASP A 80 -3.83 7.13 13.77
N GLY A 81 -2.74 6.37 13.87
CA GLY A 81 -1.41 6.81 13.42
C GLY A 81 -1.34 7.12 11.92
N VAL A 82 -1.93 6.27 11.08
CA VAL A 82 -1.95 6.45 9.62
C VAL A 82 -2.95 7.53 9.20
N THR A 83 -4.08 7.70 9.90
CA THR A 83 -5.02 8.81 9.63
C THR A 83 -4.39 10.17 9.94
N ARG A 84 -3.62 10.27 11.03
CA ARG A 84 -2.89 11.51 11.38
C ARG A 84 -1.67 11.74 10.51
N HIS A 85 -1.02 10.66 10.08
CA HIS A 85 0.16 10.69 9.23
C HIS A 85 -0.02 9.75 8.02
N PRO A 86 -0.76 10.22 6.99
CA PRO A 86 -0.94 9.50 5.73
C PRO A 86 0.40 9.11 5.10
N PHE A 87 0.38 8.14 4.19
CA PHE A 87 1.61 7.76 3.49
C PHE A 87 2.08 8.88 2.57
N THR A 88 3.39 9.10 2.56
CA THR A 88 4.01 10.06 1.64
C THR A 88 4.41 9.40 0.32
N LEU A 89 4.63 10.23 -0.71
CA LEU A 89 5.13 9.75 -1.99
C LEU A 89 6.48 9.03 -1.83
N ASP A 90 7.39 9.58 -1.01
CA ASP A 90 8.69 8.97 -0.73
C ASP A 90 8.55 7.57 -0.12
N GLU A 91 7.59 7.36 0.78
CA GLU A 91 7.32 6.04 1.36
C GLU A 91 6.81 5.05 0.30
N ILE A 92 5.92 5.51 -0.58
CA ILE A 92 5.36 4.71 -1.67
C ILE A 92 6.45 4.34 -2.69
N GLU A 93 7.23 5.32 -3.13
CA GLU A 93 8.34 5.12 -4.06
C GLU A 93 9.40 4.21 -3.48
N ALA A 94 9.71 4.33 -2.18
CA ALA A 94 10.66 3.44 -1.52
C ALA A 94 10.20 1.97 -1.55
N VAL A 95 8.89 1.71 -1.42
CA VAL A 95 8.33 0.35 -1.53
C VAL A 95 8.36 -0.12 -2.98
N MET A 96 7.91 0.72 -3.92
CA MET A 96 7.91 0.39 -5.36
C MET A 96 9.31 0.15 -5.93
N ASN A 97 10.33 0.84 -5.42
CA ASN A 97 11.73 0.70 -5.83
C ASN A 97 12.53 -0.29 -4.97
N SER A 98 11.89 -0.91 -3.97
CA SER A 98 12.54 -1.95 -3.17
C SER A 98 12.79 -3.22 -4.01
N LYS A 99 13.55 -4.18 -3.46
CA LYS A 99 13.77 -5.50 -4.07
C LYS A 99 12.47 -6.24 -4.43
N ILE A 100 11.32 -5.81 -3.91
CA ILE A 100 10.00 -6.28 -4.34
C ILE A 100 9.80 -6.06 -5.83
N LYS A 101 10.30 -4.96 -6.40
CA LYS A 101 10.29 -4.71 -7.85
C LYS A 101 10.96 -5.85 -8.62
N GLU A 102 12.09 -6.34 -8.14
CA GLU A 102 12.83 -7.45 -8.76
C GLU A 102 12.06 -8.78 -8.70
N VAL A 103 11.20 -8.96 -7.68
CA VAL A 103 10.38 -10.16 -7.48
C VAL A 103 9.06 -10.09 -8.27
N LEU A 104 8.42 -8.93 -8.34
CA LEU A 104 7.15 -8.72 -9.05
C LEU A 104 7.34 -8.47 -10.55
N LEU A 105 8.47 -7.88 -10.96
CA LEU A 105 8.81 -7.57 -12.35
C LEU A 105 10.18 -8.19 -12.73
N PRO A 106 10.33 -9.53 -12.73
CA PRO A 106 11.62 -10.17 -12.96
C PRO A 106 12.22 -9.94 -14.37
N HIS A 107 11.50 -9.31 -15.30
CA HIS A 107 11.86 -9.21 -16.72
C HIS A 107 11.62 -7.82 -17.36
N SER A 108 11.68 -6.73 -16.59
CA SER A 108 11.69 -5.37 -17.17
C SER A 108 13.11 -4.92 -17.54
#